data_AF-A0A6P0IW74-F1
#
_entry.id   AF-A0A6P0IW74-F1
#
_cell.length_a   1.000
_cell.length_b   1.000
_cell.length_c   1.000
_cell.angle_alpha   90.00
_cell.angle_beta   90.00
_cell.angle_gamma   90.00
#
_symmetry.space_group_name_H-M   'P 1'
#
loop_
_entity.id
_entity.type
_entity.pdbx_description
1 polymer ?
#
loop_
_entity_poly.entity_id
_entity_poly.type
_entity_poly.pdbx_seq_one_letter_code
_entity_poly.pdbx_strand_id
1 'polypeptide(L)'
;MSQQDRISIALLLPAPDIEALLEGRMIAAIPHLFINPGRKFVLYPSTLSSNTLSSNPLSLEHYYRPSFREIAQKSLTALNSETVLIKAWARCELC
;
A
#
# COMPACT_ATOMS: atom_id res chain seq x y z
N MET A 1 23.82 21.09 1.61
CA MET A 1 24.30 19.75 1.27
C MET A 1 23.10 18.88 0.98
N SER A 2 22.86 18.48 -0.27
CA SER A 2 21.73 17.61 -0.63
C SER A 2 22.01 16.19 -0.14
N GLN A 3 21.57 15.85 1.07
CA GLN A 3 21.57 14.46 1.48
C GLN A 3 20.55 13.73 0.61
N GLN A 4 21.05 12.86 -0.27
CA GLN A 4 20.24 11.85 -0.92
C GLN A 4 19.72 10.94 0.20
N ASP A 5 18.53 11.23 0.73
CA ASP A 5 17.93 10.45 1.79
C ASP A 5 17.62 9.05 1.26
N ARG A 6 18.52 8.10 1.53
CA ARG A 6 18.35 6.71 1.12
C ARG A 6 17.25 6.07 1.96
N ILE A 7 16.09 5.86 1.36
CA ILE A 7 15.02 5.08 1.96
C ILE A 7 15.41 3.60 1.82
N SER A 8 15.70 2.94 2.93
CA SER A 8 16.17 1.55 2.97
C SER A 8 15.10 0.54 3.38
N ILE A 9 13.93 1.02 3.83
CA ILE A 9 12.88 0.17 4.38
C ILE A 9 11.64 0.26 3.50
N ALA A 10 11.07 -0.90 3.17
CA ALA A 10 9.79 -1.02 2.48
C ALA A 10 8.68 -1.34 3.48
N LEU A 11 7.62 -0.55 3.46
CA LEU A 11 6.36 -0.84 4.14
C LEU A 11 5.43 -1.51 3.14
N LEU A 12 5.14 -2.78 3.35
CA LEU A 12 4.23 -3.56 2.52
C LEU A 12 2.79 -3.13 2.79
N LEU A 13 2.07 -2.66 1.77
CA LEU A 13 0.66 -2.26 1.86
C LEU A 13 -0.13 -2.81 0.67
N PRO A 14 -1.44 -3.10 0.81
CA PRO A 14 -2.28 -3.44 -0.32
C PRO A 14 -2.20 -2.37 -1.41
N ALA A 15 -2.04 -2.79 -2.67
CA ALA A 15 -2.04 -1.84 -3.79
C ALA A 15 -3.26 -0.89 -3.80
N PRO A 16 -4.50 -1.33 -3.49
CA PRO A 16 -5.63 -0.42 -3.36
C PRO A 16 -5.41 0.68 -2.31
N ASP A 17 -4.85 0.35 -1.15
CA ASP A 17 -4.66 1.30 -0.05
C ASP A 17 -3.62 2.37 -0.42
N ILE A 18 -2.59 2.00 -1.19
CA ILE A 18 -1.63 2.96 -1.72
C ILE A 18 -2.31 3.91 -2.72
N GLU A 19 -3.16 3.41 -3.62
CA GLU A 19 -3.93 4.28 -4.53
C GLU A 19 -4.90 5.18 -3.75
N ALA A 20 -5.54 4.67 -2.70
CA ALA A 20 -6.37 5.50 -1.82
C ALA A 20 -5.58 6.66 -1.22
N LEU A 21 -4.37 6.39 -0.73
CA LEU A 21 -3.48 7.41 -0.19
C LEU A 21 -3.08 8.44 -1.26
N LEU A 22 -2.76 7.98 -2.47
CA LEU A 22 -2.44 8.85 -3.61
C LEU A 22 -3.63 9.73 -4.03
N GLU A 23 -4.87 9.27 -3.84
CA GLU A 23 -6.10 10.06 -4.03
C GLU A 23 -6.39 11.04 -2.87
N GLY A 24 -5.53 11.10 -1.85
CA GLY A 24 -5.70 11.95 -0.68
C GLY A 24 -6.64 11.38 0.38
N ARG A 25 -6.94 10.08 0.33
CA ARG A 25 -7.72 9.39 1.38
C ARG A 25 -6.80 9.01 2.54
N MET A 26 -7.37 8.96 3.74
CA MET A 26 -6.69 8.44 4.91
C MET A 26 -6.77 6.90 4.93
N ILE A 27 -5.63 6.25 5.20
CA ILE A 27 -5.56 4.80 5.42
C ILE A 27 -5.05 4.50 6.82
N ALA A 28 -5.36 3.31 7.32
CA ALA A 28 -4.78 2.77 8.54
C ALA A 28 -4.06 1.46 8.20
N ALA A 29 -2.78 1.36 8.56
CA ALA A 29 -1.96 0.18 8.36
C ALA A 29 -1.35 -0.25 9.68
N ILE A 30 -1.34 -1.56 9.94
CA ILE A 30 -0.74 -2.15 11.14
C ILE A 30 0.46 -2.98 10.71
N PRO A 31 1.68 -2.41 10.73
CA PRO A 31 2.87 -3.17 10.37
C PRO A 31 3.35 -4.04 11.53
N HIS A 32 4.04 -5.13 11.18
CA HIS A 32 4.73 -6.00 12.13
C HIS A 32 6.13 -5.48 12.52
N LEU A 33 6.42 -4.19 12.32
CA LEU A 33 7.68 -3.55 12.67
C LEU A 33 7.41 -2.28 13.49
N PHE A 34 8.33 -1.97 14.40
CA PHE A 34 8.27 -0.72 15.16
C PHE A 34 8.56 0.49 14.26
N ILE A 35 7.62 1.43 14.25
CA ILE A 35 7.74 2.71 13.55
C ILE A 35 8.23 3.74 14.57
N ASN A 36 9.33 4.42 14.23
CA ASN A 36 9.89 5.52 15.03
C ASN A 36 9.71 6.84 14.27
N PRO A 37 9.52 7.98 14.96
CA PRO A 37 9.42 9.28 14.32
C PRO A 37 10.66 9.57 13.46
N GLY A 38 10.45 10.17 12.29
CA GLY A 38 11.51 10.47 11.32
C GLY A 38 11.90 9.32 10.40
N ARG A 39 11.49 8.08 10.67
CA ARG A 39 11.78 6.95 9.79
C ARG A 39 10.99 7.08 8.48
N LYS A 40 11.69 6.86 7.37
CA LYS A 40 11.14 6.90 6.01
C LYS A 40 10.97 5.49 5.46
N PHE A 41 9.90 5.27 4.70
CA PHE A 41 9.52 3.99 4.13
C PHE A 41 9.10 4.17 2.68
N VAL A 42 9.54 3.30 1.78
CA VAL A 42 8.87 3.17 0.49
C VAL A 42 7.58 2.39 0.70
N LEU A 43 6.48 2.82 0.06
CA LEU A 43 5.23 2.08 0.13
C LEU A 43 5.26 1.04 -0.98
N TYR A 44 5.49 -0.21 -0.60
CA TYR A 44 5.60 -1.32 -1.53
C TYR A 44 4.21 -1.93 -1.75
N PRO A 45 3.67 -1.91 -2.98
CA PRO A 45 2.36 -2.47 -3.26
C PRO A 45 2.41 -3.99 -3.17
N SER A 46 1.51 -4.55 -2.40
CA SER A 46 1.31 -5.99 -2.28
C SER A 46 0.02 -6.41 -2.95
N THR A 47 0.00 -7.65 -3.43
CA THR A 47 -1.26 -8.35 -3.63
C THR A 47 -1.87 -8.57 -2.23
N LEU A 48 -3.19 -8.53 -2.13
CA LEU A 48 -3.90 -8.88 -0.88
C LEU A 48 -3.71 -10.38 -0.63
N SER A 49 -2.57 -10.79 -0.06
CA SER A 49 -2.30 -12.19 0.24
C SER A 49 -1.77 -12.35 1.67
N SER A 50 -2.69 -12.74 2.55
CA SER A 50 -2.49 -13.77 3.59
C SER A 50 -3.86 -14.11 4.17
N ASN A 51 -4.43 -15.25 3.74
CA ASN A 51 -5.63 -15.95 4.25
C ASN A 51 -7.06 -15.66 3.76
N THR A 52 -7.40 -14.61 2.98
CA THR A 52 -8.83 -14.42 2.60
C THR A 52 -9.16 -14.02 1.18
N LEU A 53 -8.19 -13.74 0.28
CA LEU A 53 -8.53 -13.16 -1.04
C LEU A 53 -7.82 -13.74 -2.28
N SER A 54 -6.85 -14.65 -2.12
CA SER A 54 -5.98 -15.04 -3.24
C SER A 54 -6.65 -15.89 -4.35
N SER A 55 -7.89 -16.33 -4.18
CA SER A 55 -8.54 -17.22 -5.15
C SER A 55 -10.00 -16.90 -5.46
N ASN A 56 -10.56 -15.80 -4.93
CA ASN A 56 -11.98 -15.53 -5.12
C ASN A 56 -12.30 -14.03 -5.28
N PRO A 57 -12.80 -13.57 -6.44
CA PRO A 57 -13.22 -12.17 -6.65
C PRO A 57 -14.30 -11.70 -5.67
N LEU A 58 -15.07 -12.61 -5.07
CA LEU A 58 -16.06 -12.32 -4.01
C LEU A 58 -15.44 -11.59 -2.81
N SER A 59 -14.16 -11.78 -2.59
CA SER A 59 -13.51 -11.29 -1.40
C SER A 59 -13.17 -9.79 -1.49
N LEU A 60 -12.91 -9.25 -2.70
CA LEU A 60 -12.74 -7.81 -2.92
C LEU A 60 -14.04 -7.05 -2.64
N GLU A 61 -15.17 -7.65 -3.02
CA GLU A 61 -16.50 -7.08 -2.82
C GLU A 61 -16.89 -6.96 -1.35
N HIS A 62 -16.44 -7.92 -0.53
CA HIS A 62 -16.68 -7.91 0.93
C HIS A 62 -15.68 -7.05 1.69
N TYR A 63 -14.47 -6.87 1.17
CA TYR A 63 -13.43 -6.10 1.85
C TYR A 63 -13.56 -4.59 1.63
N TYR A 64 -13.82 -4.15 0.40
CA TYR A 64 -13.95 -2.74 0.06
C TYR A 64 -15.40 -2.30 -0.12
N ARG A 65 -15.68 -1.06 0.30
CA ARG A 65 -16.97 -0.42 0.05
C ARG A 65 -17.23 -0.32 -1.46
N PRO A 66 -18.49 -0.41 -1.91
CA PRO A 66 -18.85 -0.35 -3.34
C PRO A 66 -18.21 0.81 -4.10
N SER A 67 -18.17 2.01 -3.51
CA SER A 67 -17.59 3.21 -4.11
C SER A 67 -16.08 3.16 -4.33
N PHE A 68 -15.36 2.19 -3.77
CA PHE A 68 -13.91 2.05 -3.88
C PHE A 68 -13.49 0.80 -4.68
N ARG A 69 -14.45 -0.04 -5.09
CA ARG A 69 -14.16 -1.33 -5.75
C ARG A 69 -13.45 -1.17 -7.09
N GLU A 70 -13.85 -0.18 -7.89
CA GLU A 70 -13.25 0.06 -9.20
C GLU A 70 -11.76 0.43 -9.08
N ILE A 71 -11.43 1.29 -8.11
CA ILE A 71 -10.05 1.68 -7.80
C ILE A 71 -9.26 0.48 -7.33
N ALA A 72 -9.83 -0.31 -6.40
CA ALA A 72 -9.19 -1.51 -5.89
C ALA A 72 -8.90 -2.52 -7.00
N GLN A 73 -9.88 -2.83 -7.85
CA GLN A 73 -9.71 -3.76 -8.96
C GLN A 73 -8.63 -3.29 -9.94
N LYS A 74 -8.68 -2.01 -10.35
CA LYS A 74 -7.69 -1.42 -11.25
C LYS A 74 -6.27 -1.50 -10.68
N SER A 75 -6.11 -1.18 -9.40
CA SER A 75 -4.80 -1.23 -8.73
C SER A 75 -4.22 -2.64 -8.66
N LEU A 76 -5.07 -3.65 -8.42
CA LEU A 76 -4.67 -5.06 -8.36
C LEU A 76 -4.32 -5.60 -9.75
N THR A 77 -5.09 -5.26 -10.78
CA THR A 77 -4.77 -5.64 -12.17
C THR A 77 -3.45 -5.03 -12.62
N ALA A 78 -3.15 -3.78 -12.25
CA ALA A 78 -1.89 -3.13 -12.56
C ALA A 78 -0.68 -3.80 -11.86
N LEU A 79 -0.89 -4.46 -10.73
CA LEU A 79 0.17 -5.14 -9.98
C LEU A 79 0.61 -6.47 -10.61
N ASN A 80 -0.21 -7.09 -11.47
CA ASN A 80 0.12 -8.35 -12.15
C ASN A 80 1.19 -8.22 -13.25
N SER A 81 1.82 -7.05 -13.39
CA SER A 81 2.96 -6.84 -14.28
C SER A 81 4.23 -7.45 -13.67
N GLU A 82 5.18 -7.89 -14.51
CA GLU A 82 6.48 -8.44 -14.07
C GLU A 82 7.32 -7.44 -13.27
N THR A 83 7.01 -6.15 -13.36
CA THR A 83 7.73 -5.07 -12.67
C THR A 83 6.81 -4.32 -11.71
N VAL A 84 7.24 -4.20 -10.45
CA VAL A 84 6.56 -3.42 -9.43
C VAL A 84 7.06 -1.97 -9.46
N LEU A 85 6.15 -1.02 -9.64
CA LEU A 85 6.45 0.41 -9.60
C LEU A 85 6.13 0.99 -8.21
N ILE A 86 7.14 1.58 -7.57
CA ILE A 86 6.97 2.33 -6.32
C ILE A 86 6.49 3.74 -6.65
N LYS A 87 5.25 4.04 -6.26
CA LYS A 87 4.60 5.34 -6.53
C LYS A 87 4.70 6.34 -5.38
N ALA A 88 4.93 5.84 -4.17
CA ALA A 88 4.84 6.65 -2.96
C ALA A 88 5.86 6.22 -1.89
N TRP A 89 6.16 7.15 -0.99
CA TRP A 89 6.92 6.92 0.23
C TRP A 89 6.25 7.68 1.38
N ALA A 90 6.52 7.26 2.61
CA ALA A 90 5.97 7.87 3.82
C ALA A 90 7.08 8.11 4.86
N ARG A 91 6.87 9.08 5.74
CA ARG A 91 7.67 9.33 6.95
C ARG A 91 6.76 9.26 8.17
N CYS A 92 7.22 8.63 9.26
CA CYS A 92 6.49 8.78 10.53
C CYS A 92 6.71 10.19 11.06
N GLU A 93 5.63 10.95 11.23
CA GLU A 93 5.66 12.23 11.94
C GLU A 93 5.34 12.03 13.42
N LEU A 94 4.32 11.22 13.72
CA LEU A 94 3.87 10.89 15.07
C LEU A 94 3.64 9.38 15.19
N CYS A 95 4.30 8.80 16.19
CA CYS A 95 4.17 7.44 16.67
C CYS A 95 4.36 7.52 18.20
#